data_AF-A0A6H5JKQ9-F1
#
_entry.id   AF-A0A6H5JKQ9-F1
#
_cell.length_a   1.000
_cell.length_b   1.000
_cell.length_c   1.000
_cell.angle_alpha   90.00
_cell.angle_beta   90.00
_cell.angle_gamma   90.00
#
_symmetry.space_group_name_H-M   'P 1'
#
loop_
_entity.id
_entity.type
_entity.pdbx_description
1 polymer ?
#
loop_
_entity_poly.entity_id
_entity_poly.type
_entity_poly.pdbx_seq_one_letter_code
_entity_poly.pdbx_strand_id
1 'polypeptide(L)'
;MAPLCPAYAKVPSGDLISVEWLNSVLLQKQQQQHNSGSTQATITRFKVDEGSTIKGRHSVTFRLLLDWSSSRVEAADDGNATGRGRVCSGPWASVFVKRMTCRELPARSLTKWRTSIASYRAEATFFETVAGYAALDAIVPHAFWVHVDDRLGGGEETGTAAAAGTGGTEADATIVEALRESCFMMITEDLGTVSHPGCGENDREADAESRGPKKADWEQVGALDPGRAKAVLSAAAHLHASFWPEPPPAAGGWEPRGHCQPQSPQRQEDHGREQQRHPDLGSGHHHCDGEWRYARGLHKQGTFWSLEKRDAGDLAGLEEEYRKLMRNFRPLLPAAWFEAPQQGGDAVGDAARRPELCAEGDERHLGRRLAARALSLDAAVHANGDGVLASSGGGKRGRSLVHGDLKTWNVFFKTAGWAEPGGQGEGAAARGDGGGDAKGPAAAARRNVKIIDWQWCGEGLAAADAAYVICTSLEPSLLSRERELLDHYHAELSRGLEARFGKPPAPEGGGDSDGAWYPSGQFADDYRVAFLDYMRCVVSTLWKGLTPEKMDRNRSSGPGMSLINRSPRHMQWMIERATRLLDELDSLEKEK
;
A
#
# COMPACT_ATOMS: atom_id res chain seq x y z
N MET A 1 29.64 13.62 13.23
CA MET A 1 29.06 12.37 13.77
C MET A 1 29.89 11.23 13.25
N ALA A 2 30.45 10.38 14.12
CA ALA A 2 31.12 9.16 13.68
C ALA A 2 30.09 8.26 12.97
N PRO A 3 30.44 7.58 11.87
CA PRO A 3 29.55 6.60 11.26
C PRO A 3 29.29 5.49 12.28
N LEU A 4 28.03 5.33 12.69
CA LEU A 4 27.61 4.16 13.47
C LEU A 4 27.90 2.94 12.60
N CYS A 5 28.87 2.12 13.02
CA CYS A 5 29.19 0.89 12.32
C CYS A 5 27.95 -0.03 12.39
N PRO A 6 27.39 -0.48 11.25
CA PRO A 6 26.19 -1.33 11.22
C PRO A 6 26.35 -2.64 12.00
N ALA A 7 27.59 -3.09 12.23
CA ALA A 7 27.93 -4.23 13.08
C ALA A 7 27.48 -4.07 14.56
N TYR A 8 27.01 -2.89 14.96
CA TYR A 8 26.44 -2.63 16.29
C TYR A 8 24.92 -2.39 16.28
N ALA A 9 24.19 -2.86 15.25
CA ALA A 9 22.74 -2.77 15.24
C ALA A 9 22.19 -3.45 16.50
N LYS A 10 21.55 -2.65 17.37
CA LYS A 10 20.94 -3.14 18.59
C LYS A 10 19.51 -3.59 18.31
N VAL A 11 19.16 -4.80 18.75
CA VAL A 11 17.77 -5.26 18.85
C VAL A 11 17.02 -4.43 19.90
N PRO A 12 15.67 -4.45 19.92
CA PRO A 12 14.86 -3.64 20.84
C PRO A 12 15.20 -3.79 22.34
N SER A 13 15.74 -4.94 22.77
CA SER A 13 16.24 -5.14 24.14
C SER A 13 17.49 -4.34 24.49
N GLY A 14 18.12 -3.69 23.50
CA GLY A 14 19.39 -2.99 23.64
C GLY A 14 20.62 -3.87 23.39
N ASP A 15 20.42 -5.18 23.21
CA ASP A 15 21.47 -6.13 22.83
C ASP A 15 21.84 -5.97 21.37
N LEU A 16 23.02 -6.43 20.97
CA LEU A 16 23.39 -6.49 19.55
C LEU A 16 22.60 -7.61 18.85
N ILE A 17 22.25 -7.43 17.57
CA ILE A 17 21.84 -8.55 16.72
C ILE A 17 22.94 -9.61 16.85
N SER A 18 22.58 -10.80 17.35
CA SER A 18 23.50 -11.92 17.53
C SER A 18 23.08 -13.10 16.66
N VAL A 19 23.99 -14.05 16.48
CA VAL A 19 23.69 -15.29 15.74
C VAL A 19 22.61 -16.09 16.46
N GLU A 20 22.65 -16.15 17.79
CA GLU A 20 21.66 -16.83 18.62
C GLU A 20 20.28 -16.21 18.48
N TRP A 21 20.20 -14.87 18.48
CA TRP A 21 18.94 -14.16 18.28
C TRP A 21 18.39 -14.33 16.87
N LEU A 22 19.23 -14.22 15.83
CA LEU A 22 18.78 -14.47 14.45
C LEU A 22 18.29 -15.91 14.28
N ASN A 23 18.97 -16.87 14.90
CA ASN A 23 18.51 -18.26 14.91
C ASN A 23 17.17 -18.40 15.62
N SER A 24 16.96 -17.83 16.81
CA SER A 24 15.68 -17.97 17.51
C SER A 24 14.51 -17.40 16.69
N VAL A 25 14.73 -16.26 16.03
CA VAL A 25 13.73 -15.59 15.20
C VAL A 25 13.47 -16.34 13.89
N LEU A 26 14.53 -16.69 13.15
CA LEU A 26 14.39 -17.27 11.80
C LEU A 26 14.08 -18.78 11.85
N LEU A 27 14.58 -19.52 12.85
CA LEU A 27 14.27 -20.95 13.03
C LEU A 27 12.83 -21.17 13.46
N GLN A 28 12.26 -20.30 14.31
CA GLN A 28 10.86 -20.45 14.74
C GLN A 28 9.91 -20.39 13.54
N LYS A 29 10.18 -19.48 12.60
CA LYS A 29 9.45 -19.41 11.32
C LYS A 29 9.70 -20.63 10.43
N GLN A 30 10.96 -21.09 10.32
CA GLN A 30 11.28 -22.29 9.54
C GLN A 30 10.51 -23.51 10.07
N GLN A 31 10.42 -23.67 11.39
CA GLN A 31 9.65 -24.76 12.03
C GLN A 31 8.14 -24.64 11.76
N GLN A 32 7.59 -23.43 11.75
CA GLN A 32 6.18 -23.20 11.40
C GLN A 32 5.87 -23.52 9.93
N GLN A 33 6.82 -23.26 9.02
CA GLN A 33 6.62 -23.48 7.58
C GLN A 33 6.85 -24.93 7.16
N HIS A 34 7.73 -25.65 7.85
CA HIS A 34 8.08 -27.03 7.53
C HIS A 34 7.54 -28.00 8.58
N ASN A 35 6.27 -28.41 8.43
CA ASN A 35 5.63 -29.45 9.23
C ASN A 35 6.21 -30.88 9.02
N SER A 36 7.27 -31.03 8.22
CA SER A 36 7.67 -32.32 7.67
C SER A 36 9.18 -32.56 7.74
N GLY A 37 9.70 -32.88 8.93
CA GLY A 37 10.99 -33.58 9.13
C GLY A 37 12.22 -33.05 8.38
N SER A 38 12.22 -31.80 7.91
CA SER A 38 13.24 -31.29 7.02
C SER A 38 14.46 -30.80 7.80
N THR A 39 15.62 -30.94 7.18
CA THR A 39 16.93 -30.49 7.65
C THR A 39 16.85 -29.13 8.37
N GLN A 40 17.17 -29.11 9.66
CA GLN A 40 17.28 -27.87 10.42
C GLN A 40 18.54 -27.14 9.97
N ALA A 41 18.37 -25.96 9.37
CA ALA A 41 19.48 -25.13 8.92
C ALA A 41 19.74 -24.07 9.99
N THR A 42 20.96 -24.02 10.53
CA THR A 42 21.32 -23.08 11.59
C THR A 42 22.25 -22.01 11.02
N ILE A 43 21.95 -20.74 11.33
CA ILE A 43 22.82 -19.62 11.00
C ILE A 43 24.08 -19.75 11.85
N THR A 44 25.24 -19.77 11.21
CA THR A 44 26.53 -19.88 11.90
C THR A 44 27.18 -18.52 12.06
N ARG A 45 26.96 -17.63 11.08
CA ARG A 45 27.53 -16.29 11.01
C ARG A 45 26.59 -15.38 10.23
N PHE A 46 26.72 -14.09 10.47
CA PHE A 46 26.14 -13.08 9.59
C PHE A 46 27.10 -11.90 9.45
N LYS A 47 26.90 -11.10 8.41
CA LYS A 47 27.53 -9.78 8.28
C LYS A 47 26.54 -8.80 7.67
N VAL A 48 26.69 -7.52 8.00
CA VAL A 48 25.98 -6.46 7.28
C VAL A 48 26.67 -6.24 5.94
N ASP A 49 25.91 -6.16 4.86
CA ASP A 49 26.41 -5.66 3.59
C ASP A 49 26.56 -4.14 3.70
N GLU A 50 27.76 -3.66 3.98
CA GLU A 50 28.02 -2.24 4.28
C GLU A 50 27.53 -1.30 3.16
N GLY A 51 27.60 -1.75 1.90
CA GLY A 51 27.12 -1.00 0.74
C GLY A 51 25.60 -0.91 0.63
N SER A 52 24.86 -1.71 1.39
CA SER A 52 23.38 -1.75 1.38
C SER A 52 22.74 -0.84 2.42
N THR A 53 23.52 -0.21 3.30
CA THR A 53 22.97 0.59 4.40
C THR A 53 22.43 1.92 3.87
N ILE A 54 21.11 2.09 3.92
CA ILE A 54 20.43 3.31 3.52
C ILE A 54 19.83 3.95 4.76
N LYS A 55 20.30 5.17 5.07
CA LYS A 55 19.70 6.00 6.11
C LYS A 55 18.60 6.87 5.51
N GLY A 56 17.38 6.37 5.57
CA GLY A 56 16.20 7.11 5.19
C GLY A 56 15.87 8.23 6.19
N ARG A 57 14.86 9.03 5.85
CA ARG A 57 14.33 10.02 6.79
C ARG A 57 13.68 9.34 8.00
N HIS A 58 12.96 8.25 7.78
CA HIS A 58 12.07 7.62 8.77
C HIS A 58 12.61 6.29 9.30
N SER A 59 13.61 5.70 8.67
CA SER A 59 14.18 4.40 9.03
C SER A 59 15.61 4.30 8.56
N VAL A 60 16.33 3.34 9.12
CA VAL A 60 17.58 2.80 8.60
C VAL A 60 17.25 1.43 8.03
N THR A 61 17.68 1.18 6.81
CA THR A 61 17.53 -0.13 6.16
C THR A 61 18.88 -0.68 5.78
N PHE A 62 19.07 -2.00 5.91
CA PHE A 62 20.31 -2.66 5.52
C PHE A 62 20.05 -4.14 5.21
N ARG A 63 20.94 -4.75 4.44
CA ARG A 63 20.95 -6.18 4.16
C ARG A 63 21.86 -6.90 5.14
N LEU A 64 21.36 -8.00 5.68
CA LEU A 64 22.16 -9.00 6.37
C LEU A 64 22.45 -10.15 5.41
N LEU A 65 23.73 -10.49 5.29
CA LEU A 65 24.18 -11.72 4.65
C LEU A 65 24.27 -12.78 5.75
N LEU A 66 23.63 -13.92 5.55
CA LEU A 66 23.52 -15.03 6.48
C LEU A 66 24.27 -16.26 5.95
N ASP A 67 25.18 -16.80 6.76
CA ASP A 67 25.87 -18.07 6.51
C ASP A 67 25.14 -19.20 7.26
N TRP A 68 24.80 -20.27 6.55
CA TRP A 68 24.00 -21.37 7.07
C TRP A 68 24.78 -22.67 7.05
N SER A 69 24.65 -23.44 8.12
CA SER A 69 25.04 -24.85 8.14
C SER A 69 23.79 -25.72 8.17
N SER A 70 23.72 -26.67 7.23
CA SER A 70 22.68 -27.70 7.25
C SER A 70 23.29 -28.99 7.77
N SER A 71 22.88 -29.47 8.94
CA SER A 71 23.18 -30.83 9.38
C SER A 71 22.15 -31.76 8.74
N ARG A 72 22.42 -32.18 7.49
CA ARG A 72 21.65 -33.27 6.91
C ARG A 72 22.07 -34.54 7.64
N VAL A 73 21.19 -35.05 8.50
CA VAL A 73 21.29 -36.42 8.99
C VAL A 73 20.98 -37.26 7.76
N GLU A 74 22.00 -37.62 6.99
CA GLU A 74 21.86 -38.69 6.00
C GLU A 74 21.38 -39.89 6.81
N ALA A 75 20.15 -40.37 6.49
CA ALA A 75 19.66 -41.61 7.05
C ALA A 75 20.76 -42.63 6.81
N ALA A 76 21.29 -43.20 7.89
CA ALA A 76 22.38 -44.15 7.79
C ALA A 76 21.87 -45.32 6.94
N ASP A 77 22.29 -45.39 5.68
CA ASP A 77 22.13 -46.57 4.86
C ASP A 77 22.92 -47.68 5.55
N ASP A 78 22.18 -48.52 6.26
CA ASP A 78 22.47 -49.88 6.66
C ASP A 78 23.94 -50.20 7.02
N GLY A 79 24.28 -49.96 8.30
CA GLY A 79 25.13 -50.89 9.03
C GLY A 79 26.57 -50.50 9.34
N ASN A 80 27.06 -49.30 9.00
CA ASN A 80 28.41 -48.88 9.40
C ASN A 80 28.42 -47.56 10.20
N ALA A 81 28.38 -47.69 11.53
CA ALA A 81 28.08 -46.65 12.52
C ALA A 81 29.18 -45.59 12.77
N THR A 82 29.93 -45.15 11.76
CA THR A 82 30.99 -44.13 11.91
C THR A 82 30.82 -42.88 11.05
N GLY A 83 29.62 -42.64 10.52
CA GLY A 83 29.32 -41.49 9.67
C GLY A 83 29.65 -40.15 10.32
N ARG A 84 30.81 -39.56 9.96
CA ARG A 84 31.10 -38.15 10.21
C ARG A 84 30.14 -37.32 9.36
N GLY A 85 29.11 -36.74 9.98
CA GLY A 85 28.19 -35.84 9.30
C GLY A 85 28.97 -34.73 8.59
N ARG A 86 28.85 -34.68 7.26
CA ARG A 86 29.49 -33.63 6.47
C ARG A 86 28.67 -32.36 6.60
N VAL A 87 29.23 -31.36 7.30
CA VAL A 87 28.63 -30.02 7.32
C VAL A 87 28.90 -29.38 5.97
N CYS A 88 27.85 -29.27 5.14
CA CYS A 88 27.91 -28.49 3.92
C CYS A 88 27.56 -27.04 4.28
N SER A 89 28.45 -26.09 3.97
CA SER A 89 28.11 -24.67 3.95
C SER A 89 27.33 -24.36 2.67
N GLY A 90 26.16 -23.74 2.83
CA GLY A 90 25.37 -23.25 1.71
C GLY A 90 25.92 -21.93 1.15
N PRO A 91 25.46 -21.46 -0.01
CA PRO A 91 25.64 -20.07 -0.40
C PRO A 91 25.03 -19.14 0.66
N TRP A 92 25.60 -17.96 0.83
CA TRP A 92 25.04 -16.94 1.72
C TRP A 92 23.60 -16.63 1.28
N ALA A 93 22.65 -16.77 2.20
CA ALA A 93 21.33 -16.20 2.01
C ALA A 93 21.37 -14.75 2.48
N SER A 94 20.34 -13.98 2.14
CA SER A 94 20.24 -12.61 2.58
C SER A 94 18.84 -12.27 3.04
N VAL A 95 18.76 -11.38 4.02
CA VAL A 95 17.51 -10.81 4.52
C VAL A 95 17.64 -9.30 4.57
N PHE A 96 16.52 -8.62 4.35
CA PHE A 96 16.43 -7.19 4.45
C PHE A 96 15.90 -6.78 5.82
N VAL A 97 16.58 -5.83 6.46
CA VAL A 97 16.20 -5.30 7.77
C VAL A 97 15.77 -3.85 7.61
N LYS A 98 14.56 -3.54 8.07
CA LYS A 98 14.05 -2.17 8.24
C LYS A 98 13.96 -1.87 9.71
N ARG A 99 14.64 -0.82 10.17
CA ARG A 99 14.69 -0.42 11.57
C ARG A 99 14.39 1.06 11.72
N MET A 100 13.61 1.41 12.72
CA MET A 100 13.42 2.78 13.16
C MET A 100 13.71 2.84 14.65
N THR A 101 14.68 3.68 15.02
CA THR A 101 14.83 4.13 16.39
C THR A 101 14.88 5.64 16.38
N CYS A 102 14.05 6.27 17.22
CA CYS A 102 13.93 7.72 17.26
C CYS A 102 15.27 8.41 17.56
N ARG A 103 16.15 7.77 18.34
CA ARG A 103 17.51 8.26 18.64
C ARG A 103 18.48 8.24 17.45
N GLU A 104 18.31 7.34 16.49
CA GLU A 104 19.19 7.25 15.31
C GLU A 104 18.79 8.20 14.18
N LEU A 105 17.59 8.79 14.28
CA LEU A 105 16.98 9.63 13.27
C LEU A 105 17.13 11.12 13.60
N PRO A 106 17.00 12.01 12.60
CA PRO A 106 17.06 13.46 12.82
C PRO A 106 15.98 13.93 13.81
N ALA A 107 16.29 14.98 14.58
CA ALA A 107 15.31 15.63 15.45
C ALA A 107 14.07 16.08 14.67
N ARG A 108 12.89 15.87 15.26
CA ARG A 108 11.57 16.10 14.66
C ARG A 108 10.60 16.63 15.71
N SER A 109 9.50 17.25 15.26
CA SER A 109 8.40 17.61 16.14
C SER A 109 7.68 16.38 16.66
N LEU A 110 7.04 16.51 17.83
CA LEU A 110 6.24 15.48 18.46
C LEU A 110 5.16 14.91 17.51
N THR A 111 4.44 15.76 16.79
CA THR A 111 3.44 15.35 15.79
C THR A 111 4.02 14.43 14.72
N LYS A 112 5.22 14.75 14.21
CA LYS A 112 5.89 13.93 13.19
C LYS A 112 6.36 12.59 13.75
N TRP A 113 6.73 12.54 15.03
CA TRP A 113 7.05 11.28 15.71
C TRP A 113 5.83 10.40 15.85
N ARG A 114 4.72 10.93 16.40
CA ARG A 114 3.46 10.19 16.54
C ARG A 114 2.99 9.62 15.20
N THR A 115 3.02 10.44 14.16
CA THR A 115 2.71 10.03 12.78
C THR A 115 3.58 8.87 12.32
N SER A 116 4.90 8.97 12.48
CA SER A 116 5.82 7.93 11.98
C SER A 116 5.66 6.64 12.77
N ILE A 117 5.39 6.69 14.07
CA ILE A 117 5.13 5.50 14.87
C ILE A 117 3.81 4.86 14.48
N ALA A 118 2.75 5.65 14.28
CA ALA A 118 1.47 5.15 13.81
C ALA A 118 1.61 4.43 12.45
N SER A 119 2.36 4.99 11.51
CA SER A 119 2.61 4.34 10.21
C SER A 119 3.36 3.01 10.37
N TYR A 120 4.35 2.94 11.27
CA TYR A 120 5.04 1.67 11.56
C TYR A 120 4.18 0.65 12.29
N ARG A 121 3.24 1.08 13.15
CA ARG A 121 2.25 0.18 13.74
C ARG A 121 1.32 -0.39 12.67
N ALA A 122 0.92 0.41 11.67
CA ALA A 122 0.12 -0.07 10.55
C ALA A 122 0.89 -1.14 9.74
N GLU A 123 2.15 -0.87 9.39
CA GLU A 123 3.02 -1.83 8.69
C GLU A 123 3.20 -3.12 9.51
N ALA A 124 3.47 -3.01 10.81
CA ALA A 124 3.62 -4.17 11.68
C ALA A 124 2.35 -5.00 11.75
N THR A 125 1.22 -4.34 12.01
CA THR A 125 -0.10 -4.98 12.06
C THR A 125 -0.39 -5.71 10.75
N PHE A 126 -0.08 -5.09 9.60
CA PHE A 126 -0.22 -5.73 8.30
C PHE A 126 0.59 -7.02 8.20
N PHE A 127 1.87 -7.01 8.57
CA PHE A 127 2.67 -8.23 8.46
C PHE A 127 2.28 -9.32 9.47
N GLU A 128 1.83 -8.93 10.65
CA GLU A 128 1.35 -9.86 11.69
C GLU A 128 -0.01 -10.49 11.33
N THR A 129 -0.92 -9.72 10.73
CA THR A 129 -2.31 -10.13 10.53
C THR A 129 -2.65 -10.48 9.09
N VAL A 130 -2.02 -9.85 8.10
CA VAL A 130 -2.41 -9.89 6.68
C VAL A 130 -1.37 -10.60 5.81
N ALA A 131 -0.07 -10.39 6.03
CA ALA A 131 0.95 -10.94 5.13
C ALA A 131 1.03 -12.49 5.13
N GLY A 132 0.48 -13.15 6.15
CA GLY A 132 0.42 -14.62 6.22
C GLY A 132 -0.68 -15.28 5.37
N TYR A 133 -1.54 -14.49 4.72
CA TYR A 133 -2.57 -15.05 3.85
C TYR A 133 -1.94 -15.61 2.57
N ALA A 134 -2.19 -16.89 2.29
CA ALA A 134 -1.65 -17.59 1.12
C ALA A 134 -1.95 -16.87 -0.22
N ALA A 135 -3.07 -16.14 -0.30
CA ALA A 135 -3.43 -15.33 -1.46
C ALA A 135 -2.44 -14.18 -1.73
N LEU A 136 -1.73 -13.73 -0.69
CA LEU A 136 -0.76 -12.63 -0.76
C LEU A 136 0.70 -13.08 -0.89
N ASP A 137 1.02 -14.37 -0.70
CA ASP A 137 2.40 -14.89 -0.78
C ASP A 137 3.09 -14.52 -2.10
N ALA A 138 2.32 -14.38 -3.18
CA ALA A 138 2.85 -13.98 -4.49
C ALA A 138 3.24 -12.50 -4.57
N ILE A 139 2.60 -11.62 -3.78
CA ILE A 139 2.65 -10.15 -3.93
C ILE A 139 3.36 -9.49 -2.75
N VAL A 140 3.30 -10.06 -1.56
CA VAL A 140 3.91 -9.51 -0.35
C VAL A 140 5.24 -10.20 -0.09
N PRO A 141 6.31 -9.46 0.27
CA PRO A 141 7.54 -10.08 0.70
C PRO A 141 7.33 -10.89 1.96
N HIS A 142 7.96 -12.06 2.05
CA HIS A 142 7.86 -12.84 3.26
C HIS A 142 8.52 -12.10 4.44
N ALA A 143 7.71 -11.75 5.45
CA ALA A 143 8.20 -11.25 6.72
C ALA A 143 8.55 -12.42 7.64
N PHE A 144 9.81 -12.48 8.04
CA PHE A 144 10.26 -13.45 9.04
C PHE A 144 9.98 -12.96 10.45
N TRP A 145 10.06 -11.65 10.67
CA TRP A 145 9.88 -11.08 11.99
C TRP A 145 9.52 -9.61 11.92
N VAL A 146 8.68 -9.20 12.86
CA VAL A 146 8.18 -7.84 13.01
C VAL A 146 8.12 -7.57 14.51
N HIS A 147 8.54 -6.38 14.90
CA HIS A 147 8.44 -5.94 16.28
C HIS A 147 8.23 -4.45 16.37
N VAL A 148 7.36 -4.08 17.29
CA VAL A 148 7.11 -2.70 17.69
C VAL A 148 7.21 -2.62 19.21
N ASP A 149 8.23 -1.92 19.72
CA ASP A 149 8.27 -1.46 21.11
C ASP A 149 7.66 -0.06 21.14
N ASP A 150 6.43 -0.01 21.62
CA ASP A 150 5.66 1.22 21.76
C ASP A 150 5.50 1.62 23.23
N ARG A 151 6.47 2.38 23.71
CA ARG A 151 6.50 2.84 25.11
C ARG A 151 5.55 3.99 25.40
N LEU A 152 4.85 4.52 24.39
CA LEU A 152 3.78 5.49 24.62
C LEU A 152 2.54 4.85 25.27
N GLY A 153 2.48 3.52 25.31
CA GLY A 153 1.34 2.78 25.81
C GLY A 153 0.21 2.82 24.78
N GLY A 154 -0.25 1.65 24.34
CA GLY A 154 -1.46 1.51 23.52
C GLY A 154 -2.76 1.85 24.27
N GLY A 155 -2.69 2.68 25.33
CA GLY A 155 -3.88 3.21 25.99
C GLY A 155 -4.66 3.97 24.95
N GLU A 156 -5.88 3.51 24.65
CA GLU A 156 -6.78 4.13 23.69
C GLU A 156 -6.70 5.64 23.85
N GLU A 157 -6.32 6.32 22.77
CA GLU A 157 -6.30 7.78 22.71
C GLU A 157 -7.70 8.29 23.06
N THR A 158 -7.95 8.53 24.34
CA THR A 158 -9.09 9.31 24.78
C THR A 158 -8.84 10.70 24.22
N GLY A 159 -9.57 11.04 23.16
CA GLY A 159 -9.33 12.13 22.21
C GLY A 159 -9.43 13.55 22.75
N THR A 160 -8.86 13.82 23.92
CA THR A 160 -8.97 15.09 24.64
C THR A 160 -7.68 15.91 24.70
N ALA A 161 -6.53 15.38 24.23
CA ALA A 161 -5.24 16.08 24.36
C ALA A 161 -4.89 17.05 23.20
N ALA A 162 -5.68 17.12 22.13
CA ALA A 162 -5.34 17.91 20.94
C ALA A 162 -5.59 19.43 21.07
N ALA A 163 -6.16 19.92 22.17
CA ALA A 163 -6.59 21.33 22.30
C ALA A 163 -5.79 22.20 23.30
N ALA A 164 -4.70 21.70 23.90
CA ALA A 164 -3.90 22.50 24.85
C ALA A 164 -2.72 23.16 24.15
N GLY A 165 -2.94 24.34 23.57
CA GLY A 165 -1.89 25.19 23.03
C GLY A 165 -0.94 25.72 24.12
N THR A 166 0.36 25.66 23.81
CA THR A 166 1.42 26.60 24.25
C THR A 166 1.96 26.55 25.69
N GLY A 167 1.82 25.45 26.41
CA GLY A 167 2.57 25.22 27.66
C GLY A 167 3.59 24.09 27.50
N GLY A 168 4.83 24.40 27.13
CA GLY A 168 5.94 23.43 27.15
C GLY A 168 6.17 22.95 28.58
N THR A 169 5.51 21.86 28.94
CA THR A 169 5.53 21.29 30.29
C THR A 169 6.44 20.08 30.32
N GLU A 170 6.88 19.72 31.53
CA GLU A 170 7.67 18.52 31.82
C GLU A 170 7.08 17.23 31.19
N ALA A 171 5.76 17.18 31.01
CA ALA A 171 5.06 16.10 30.33
C ALA A 171 5.51 15.89 28.87
N ASP A 172 5.83 16.96 28.13
CA ASP A 172 6.34 16.85 26.76
C ASP A 172 7.74 16.22 26.75
N ALA A 173 8.56 16.49 27.76
CA ALA A 173 9.90 15.90 27.88
C ALA A 173 9.81 14.39 28.16
N THR A 174 8.90 13.95 29.04
CA THR A 174 8.65 12.53 29.30
C THR A 174 8.13 11.81 28.05
N ILE A 175 7.19 12.41 27.32
CA ILE A 175 6.66 11.86 26.07
C ILE A 175 7.77 11.76 25.01
N VAL A 176 8.60 12.78 24.89
CA VAL A 176 9.74 12.78 23.95
C VAL A 176 10.76 11.70 24.32
N GLU A 177 11.01 11.45 25.60
CA GLU A 177 11.94 10.39 26.01
C GLU A 177 11.35 8.99 25.81
N ALA A 178 10.05 8.79 26.09
CA ALA A 178 9.36 7.54 25.75
C ALA A 178 9.35 7.27 24.24
N LEU A 179 9.13 8.32 23.44
CA LEU A 179 9.25 8.26 21.98
C LEU A 179 10.67 7.93 21.53
N ARG A 180 11.69 8.50 22.17
CA ARG A 180 13.10 8.22 21.86
C ARG A 180 13.47 6.76 22.01
N GLU A 181 12.83 6.08 22.96
CA GLU A 181 13.00 4.66 23.22
C GLU A 181 12.08 3.77 22.38
N SER A 182 11.10 4.34 21.68
CA SER A 182 10.25 3.56 20.78
C SER A 182 11.06 3.02 19.60
N CYS A 183 10.84 1.75 19.28
CA CYS A 183 11.59 1.02 18.28
C CYS A 183 10.64 0.25 17.37
N PHE A 184 10.85 0.34 16.05
CA PHE A 184 10.28 -0.58 15.09
C PHE A 184 11.42 -1.34 14.42
N MET A 185 11.28 -2.65 14.28
CA MET A 185 12.23 -3.45 13.51
C MET A 185 11.51 -4.58 12.81
N MET A 186 11.86 -4.78 11.54
CA MET A 186 11.28 -5.79 10.67
C MET A 186 12.37 -6.47 9.85
N ILE A 187 12.27 -7.79 9.73
CA ILE A 187 13.15 -8.64 8.91
C ILE A 187 12.30 -9.32 7.85
N THR A 188 12.66 -9.11 6.58
CA THR A 188 11.94 -9.59 5.40
C THR A 188 12.87 -10.32 4.44
N GLU A 189 12.31 -11.04 3.48
CA GLU A 189 13.06 -11.57 2.34
C GLU A 189 13.84 -10.46 1.62
N ASP A 190 15.06 -10.80 1.19
CA ASP A 190 15.85 -9.87 0.39
C ASP A 190 15.41 -9.90 -1.07
N LEU A 191 14.69 -8.86 -1.46
CA LEU A 191 14.27 -8.60 -2.85
C LEU A 191 15.36 -7.89 -3.65
N GLY A 192 16.63 -8.01 -3.26
CA GLY A 192 17.71 -7.36 -3.96
C GLY A 192 17.94 -5.92 -3.53
N THR A 193 18.99 -5.35 -4.13
CA THR A 193 19.36 -3.95 -3.92
C THR A 193 18.91 -3.14 -5.12
N VAL A 194 18.47 -1.91 -4.85
CA VAL A 194 18.24 -0.91 -5.89
C VAL A 194 19.56 -0.70 -6.60
N SER A 195 19.61 -1.02 -7.89
CA SER A 195 20.77 -0.68 -8.72
C SER A 195 20.81 0.83 -8.84
N HIS A 196 21.69 1.50 -8.08
CA HIS A 196 21.84 2.95 -8.18
C HIS A 196 22.43 3.28 -9.57
N PRO A 197 21.72 4.06 -10.42
CA PRO A 197 22.27 4.51 -11.70
C PRO A 197 23.37 5.53 -11.39
N GLY A 198 24.62 5.06 -11.28
CA GLY A 198 25.77 5.88 -10.90
C GLY A 198 26.95 5.09 -10.32
N CYS A 199 26.73 3.85 -9.87
CA CYS A 199 27.84 2.92 -9.56
C CYS A 199 28.27 2.28 -10.90
N GLY A 200 29.33 2.84 -11.51
CA GLY A 200 29.72 2.55 -12.89
C GLY A 200 30.04 1.09 -13.20
N GLU A 201 29.86 0.71 -14.46
CA GLU A 201 30.12 -0.64 -15.02
C GLU A 201 31.61 -1.04 -15.10
N ASN A 202 32.51 -0.28 -14.47
CA ASN A 202 33.96 -0.43 -14.66
C ASN A 202 34.58 -1.60 -13.86
N ASP A 203 33.81 -2.31 -13.04
CA ASP A 203 34.31 -3.44 -12.23
C ASP A 203 34.01 -4.82 -12.84
N ARG A 204 33.73 -4.91 -14.15
CA ARG A 204 33.34 -6.18 -14.79
C ARG A 204 34.48 -7.14 -15.15
N GLU A 205 35.76 -6.75 -15.06
CA GLU A 205 36.87 -7.56 -15.58
C GLU A 205 37.81 -8.18 -14.54
N ALA A 206 37.63 -7.94 -13.23
CA ALA A 206 38.43 -8.59 -12.20
C ALA A 206 37.54 -9.51 -11.34
N ASP A 207 37.78 -10.82 -11.42
CA ASP A 207 37.28 -11.92 -10.56
C ASP A 207 36.15 -12.79 -11.14
N ALA A 208 36.51 -13.64 -12.12
CA ALA A 208 35.73 -14.81 -12.51
C ALA A 208 35.83 -15.98 -11.49
N GLU A 209 36.68 -15.89 -10.46
CA GLU A 209 36.87 -16.96 -9.45
C GLU A 209 36.26 -16.65 -8.07
N SER A 210 35.85 -15.41 -7.79
CA SER A 210 35.02 -15.13 -6.62
C SER A 210 33.56 -15.30 -7.04
N ARG A 211 32.92 -16.40 -6.61
CA ARG A 211 31.46 -16.55 -6.74
C ARG A 211 30.79 -15.53 -5.83
N GLY A 212 30.78 -14.26 -6.25
CA GLY A 212 30.01 -13.21 -5.63
C GLY A 212 28.55 -13.64 -5.51
N PRO A 213 27.80 -13.09 -4.54
CA PRO A 213 26.38 -13.40 -4.37
C PRO A 213 25.67 -13.22 -5.72
N LYS A 214 24.86 -14.22 -6.11
CA LYS A 214 24.06 -14.14 -7.32
C LYS A 214 23.31 -12.80 -7.31
N LYS A 215 23.40 -12.06 -8.41
CA LYS A 215 22.63 -10.82 -8.61
C LYS A 215 21.18 -11.11 -8.26
N ALA A 216 20.58 -10.25 -7.43
CA ALA A 216 19.25 -10.50 -6.93
C ALA A 216 18.24 -10.68 -8.07
N ASP A 217 17.29 -11.59 -7.86
CA ASP A 217 16.26 -11.96 -8.83
C ASP A 217 15.15 -10.90 -8.95
N TRP A 218 15.33 -9.74 -8.33
CA TRP A 218 14.34 -8.67 -8.22
C TRP A 218 14.99 -7.30 -8.45
N GLU A 219 14.26 -6.39 -9.09
CA GLU A 219 14.67 -5.02 -9.38
C GLU A 219 13.54 -4.02 -9.13
N GLN A 220 13.88 -2.78 -8.78
CA GLN A 220 12.93 -1.67 -8.82
C GLN A 220 13.13 -0.88 -10.10
N VAL A 221 12.03 -0.44 -10.70
CA VAL A 221 12.05 0.34 -11.94
C VAL A 221 11.60 1.77 -11.70
N GLY A 222 12.08 2.70 -12.53
CA GLY A 222 11.75 4.12 -12.39
C GLY A 222 10.31 4.43 -12.80
N ALA A 223 9.97 4.13 -14.05
CA ALA A 223 8.64 4.29 -14.62
C ALA A 223 8.13 2.94 -15.14
N LEU A 224 6.82 2.74 -15.11
CA LEU A 224 6.17 1.52 -15.57
C LEU A 224 5.88 1.64 -17.06
N ASP A 225 6.43 0.70 -17.82
CA ASP A 225 5.97 0.36 -19.17
C ASP A 225 4.56 -0.27 -19.12
N PRO A 226 3.87 -0.47 -20.27
CA PRO A 226 2.51 -1.04 -20.29
C PRO A 226 2.38 -2.38 -19.57
N GLY A 227 3.37 -3.28 -19.72
CA GLY A 227 3.32 -4.61 -19.13
C GLY A 227 3.46 -4.55 -17.61
N ARG A 228 4.43 -3.77 -17.12
CA ARG A 228 4.67 -3.58 -15.68
C ARG A 228 3.50 -2.85 -15.03
N ALA A 229 2.93 -1.83 -15.69
CA ALA A 229 1.74 -1.14 -15.22
C ALA A 229 0.56 -2.10 -15.01
N LYS A 230 0.26 -2.94 -16.01
CA LYS A 230 -0.80 -3.95 -15.90
C LYS A 230 -0.52 -4.97 -14.81
N ALA A 231 0.73 -5.41 -14.62
CA ALA A 231 1.06 -6.36 -13.56
C ALA A 231 0.90 -5.78 -12.15
N VAL A 232 1.30 -4.52 -11.93
CA VAL A 232 1.08 -3.83 -10.64
C VAL A 232 -0.41 -3.65 -10.37
N LEU A 233 -1.18 -3.22 -11.38
CA LEU A 233 -2.63 -3.08 -11.25
C LEU A 233 -3.32 -4.43 -11.01
N SER A 234 -2.88 -5.51 -11.67
CA SER A 234 -3.34 -6.87 -11.38
C SER A 234 -3.03 -7.29 -9.94
N ALA A 235 -1.82 -6.99 -9.43
CA ALA A 235 -1.44 -7.30 -8.06
C ALA A 235 -2.30 -6.52 -7.05
N ALA A 236 -2.51 -5.22 -7.27
CA ALA A 236 -3.40 -4.40 -6.46
C ALA A 236 -4.85 -4.91 -6.48
N ALA A 237 -5.39 -5.23 -7.66
CA ALA A 237 -6.73 -5.81 -7.79
C ALA A 237 -6.88 -7.14 -7.01
N HIS A 238 -5.83 -7.97 -6.96
CA HIS A 238 -5.86 -9.24 -6.23
C HIS A 238 -5.80 -9.04 -4.72
N LEU A 239 -4.95 -8.12 -4.26
CA LEU A 239 -4.97 -7.65 -2.89
C LEU A 239 -6.41 -7.23 -2.54
N HIS A 240 -7.02 -6.37 -3.35
CA HIS A 240 -8.34 -5.83 -3.01
C HIS A 240 -9.45 -6.88 -3.02
N ALA A 241 -9.45 -7.81 -3.98
CA ALA A 241 -10.40 -8.92 -3.97
C ALA A 241 -10.26 -9.81 -2.71
N SER A 242 -9.02 -10.01 -2.25
CA SER A 242 -8.71 -10.84 -1.07
C SER A 242 -9.20 -10.22 0.25
N PHE A 243 -9.32 -8.89 0.29
CA PHE A 243 -9.80 -8.14 1.47
C PHE A 243 -11.09 -7.37 1.19
N TRP A 244 -11.84 -7.78 0.16
CA TRP A 244 -13.15 -7.22 -0.13
C TRP A 244 -14.17 -7.69 0.90
N PRO A 245 -14.99 -6.80 1.50
CA PRO A 245 -16.01 -7.15 2.48
C PRO A 245 -16.91 -8.28 2.00
N GLU A 246 -17.11 -9.29 2.84
CA GLU A 246 -18.09 -10.33 2.53
C GLU A 246 -19.47 -9.70 2.33
N PRO A 247 -20.21 -10.11 1.29
CA PRO A 247 -21.58 -9.69 1.16
C PRO A 247 -22.34 -10.17 2.40
N PRO A 248 -23.30 -9.37 2.93
CA PRO A 248 -24.18 -9.89 3.96
C PRO A 248 -24.79 -11.20 3.42
N PRO A 249 -24.91 -12.25 4.24
CA PRO A 249 -25.53 -13.49 3.79
C PRO A 249 -26.85 -13.09 3.12
N ALA A 250 -27.04 -13.50 1.86
CA ALA A 250 -28.31 -13.32 1.18
C ALA A 250 -29.37 -13.70 2.20
N ALA A 251 -30.35 -12.82 2.44
CA ALA A 251 -31.40 -13.03 3.43
C ALA A 251 -32.22 -14.26 2.99
N GLY A 252 -31.61 -15.44 3.15
CA GLY A 252 -32.00 -16.68 2.52
C GLY A 252 -33.24 -17.09 3.24
N GLY A 253 -34.38 -16.83 2.62
CA GLY A 253 -35.69 -17.02 3.22
C GLY A 253 -35.71 -16.44 4.63
N TRP A 254 -36.03 -15.15 4.76
CA TRP A 254 -36.83 -14.78 5.91
C TRP A 254 -38.15 -15.56 5.76
N GLU A 255 -38.15 -16.86 6.07
CA GLU A 255 -39.37 -17.57 6.41
C GLU A 255 -39.94 -16.72 7.53
N PRO A 256 -41.12 -16.11 7.34
CA PRO A 256 -41.75 -15.38 8.41
C PRO A 256 -41.84 -16.40 9.53
N ARG A 257 -41.05 -16.23 10.60
CA ARG A 257 -41.16 -17.08 11.79
C ARG A 257 -42.62 -16.99 12.16
N GLY A 258 -43.37 -18.06 11.90
CA GLY A 258 -44.78 -18.14 12.22
C GLY A 258 -44.90 -17.71 13.66
N HIS A 259 -45.66 -16.62 13.89
CA HIS A 259 -45.84 -15.93 15.15
C HIS A 259 -45.29 -16.69 16.36
N CYS A 260 -44.06 -16.36 16.78
CA CYS A 260 -43.59 -16.80 18.08
C CYS A 260 -44.57 -16.26 19.12
N GLN A 261 -45.37 -17.15 19.71
CA GLN A 261 -46.07 -16.85 20.94
C GLN A 261 -45.05 -16.31 21.96
N PRO A 262 -45.40 -15.29 22.75
CA PRO A 262 -44.51 -14.75 23.77
C PRO A 262 -44.10 -15.89 24.71
N GLN A 263 -42.81 -16.23 24.70
CA GLN A 263 -42.26 -17.19 25.65
C GLN A 263 -42.28 -16.58 27.04
N SER A 264 -42.69 -17.39 28.02
CA SER A 264 -42.81 -16.97 29.41
C SER A 264 -41.46 -16.56 30.01
N PRO A 265 -41.46 -15.66 31.02
CA PRO A 265 -40.23 -15.10 31.63
C PRO A 265 -39.26 -16.14 32.20
N GLN A 266 -39.69 -17.39 32.37
CA GLN A 266 -38.95 -18.42 33.07
C GLN A 266 -37.83 -19.08 32.24
N ARG A 267 -37.82 -18.92 30.91
CA ARG A 267 -36.78 -19.50 30.03
C ARG A 267 -35.52 -18.65 29.85
N GLN A 268 -35.53 -17.39 30.28
CA GLN A 268 -34.33 -16.53 30.21
C GLN A 268 -33.30 -16.86 31.31
N GLU A 269 -33.72 -17.45 32.43
CA GLU A 269 -32.80 -17.81 33.52
C GLU A 269 -32.03 -19.12 33.24
N ASP A 270 -32.60 -20.04 32.47
CA ASP A 270 -31.95 -21.33 32.16
C ASP A 270 -30.83 -21.19 31.11
N HIS A 271 -30.99 -20.29 30.12
CA HIS A 271 -29.93 -20.03 29.14
C HIS A 271 -28.71 -19.31 29.73
N GLY A 272 -28.86 -18.61 30.87
CA GLY A 272 -27.74 -18.04 31.61
C GLY A 272 -26.88 -19.07 32.34
N ARG A 273 -27.42 -20.27 32.65
CA ARG A 273 -26.68 -21.33 33.36
C ARG A 273 -26.02 -22.35 32.44
N GLU A 274 -26.51 -22.51 31.22
CA GLU A 274 -25.99 -23.51 30.27
C GLU A 274 -24.70 -23.06 29.56
N GLN A 275 -24.44 -21.74 29.48
CA GLN A 275 -23.17 -21.20 28.94
C GLN A 275 -21.96 -21.34 29.89
N GLN A 276 -22.16 -21.76 31.15
CA GLN A 276 -21.06 -21.93 32.12
C GLN A 276 -20.57 -23.38 32.28
N ARG A 277 -21.11 -24.34 31.52
CA ARG A 277 -20.69 -25.74 31.61
C ARG A 277 -20.37 -26.27 30.21
N HIS A 278 -19.15 -26.08 29.71
CA HIS A 278 -18.44 -27.00 28.79
C HIS A 278 -17.15 -26.33 28.26
N PRO A 279 -15.99 -26.49 28.93
CA PRO A 279 -14.70 -26.03 28.40
C PRO A 279 -14.02 -26.99 27.40
N ASP A 280 -14.62 -28.14 27.05
CA ASP A 280 -13.92 -29.26 26.40
C ASP A 280 -14.49 -29.74 25.05
N LEU A 281 -15.10 -28.87 24.24
CA LEU A 281 -15.53 -29.24 22.88
C LEU A 281 -14.56 -28.71 21.81
N GLY A 282 -13.61 -29.57 21.45
CA GLY A 282 -13.11 -29.84 20.10
C GLY A 282 -12.72 -28.67 19.19
N SER A 283 -11.42 -28.54 18.91
CA SER A 283 -10.79 -27.68 17.90
C SER A 283 -11.12 -28.11 16.46
N GLY A 284 -12.38 -28.05 16.05
CA GLY A 284 -12.82 -28.58 14.76
C GLY A 284 -14.02 -27.86 14.20
N HIS A 285 -13.91 -26.54 14.00
CA HIS A 285 -14.58 -25.73 12.96
C HIS A 285 -14.41 -24.25 13.30
N HIS A 286 -13.22 -23.71 13.03
CA HIS A 286 -13.03 -22.27 12.93
C HIS A 286 -13.70 -21.79 11.64
N HIS A 287 -14.98 -21.43 11.74
CA HIS A 287 -15.68 -20.69 10.69
C HIS A 287 -14.94 -19.36 10.42
N CYS A 288 -14.89 -18.98 9.14
CA CYS A 288 -14.20 -17.82 8.55
C CYS A 288 -14.54 -16.45 9.18
N ASP A 289 -15.48 -16.37 10.12
CA ASP A 289 -15.82 -15.16 10.88
C ASP A 289 -14.66 -14.58 11.72
N GLY A 290 -13.64 -15.40 12.01
CA GLY A 290 -12.43 -14.96 12.70
C GLY A 290 -11.52 -14.08 11.83
N GLU A 291 -11.51 -14.30 10.51
CA GLU A 291 -10.56 -13.70 9.57
C GLU A 291 -10.77 -12.19 9.43
N TRP A 292 -12.04 -11.74 9.41
CA TRP A 292 -12.42 -10.33 9.39
C TRP A 292 -12.13 -9.55 10.68
N ARG A 293 -12.01 -10.23 11.83
CA ARG A 293 -11.79 -9.53 13.11
C ARG A 293 -10.37 -8.95 13.21
N TYR A 294 -9.38 -9.55 12.54
CA TYR A 294 -7.99 -9.09 12.60
C TYR A 294 -7.73 -7.85 11.73
N ALA A 295 -8.42 -7.73 10.58
CA ALA A 295 -8.39 -6.50 9.79
C ALA A 295 -8.95 -5.29 10.57
N ARG A 296 -9.76 -5.48 11.62
CA ARG A 296 -10.37 -4.37 12.39
C ARG A 296 -9.33 -3.40 12.98
N GLY A 297 -8.12 -3.87 13.28
CA GLY A 297 -7.01 -3.02 13.72
C GLY A 297 -6.60 -2.00 12.65
N LEU A 298 -6.50 -2.45 11.40
CA LEU A 298 -6.20 -1.60 10.23
C LEU A 298 -7.41 -0.76 9.81
N HIS A 299 -8.64 -1.27 9.98
CA HIS A 299 -9.88 -0.53 9.71
C HIS A 299 -10.03 0.75 10.55
N LYS A 300 -9.60 0.73 11.82
CA LYS A 300 -9.65 1.93 12.67
C LYS A 300 -8.62 3.00 12.26
N GLN A 301 -7.54 2.60 11.60
CA GLN A 301 -6.42 3.49 11.26
C GLN A 301 -6.63 4.20 9.92
N GLY A 302 -7.37 3.59 8.98
CA GLY A 302 -7.60 4.11 7.62
C GLY A 302 -6.29 4.31 6.82
N THR A 303 -6.36 4.71 5.55
CA THR A 303 -5.13 5.03 4.81
C THR A 303 -4.51 6.33 5.33
N PHE A 304 -3.43 6.20 6.08
CA PHE A 304 -2.94 7.27 6.96
C PHE A 304 -2.44 8.52 6.20
N TRP A 305 -2.06 8.42 4.92
CA TRP A 305 -1.35 9.49 4.22
C TRP A 305 -2.23 10.72 3.91
N SER A 306 -3.45 10.51 3.41
CA SER A 306 -4.43 11.58 3.16
C SER A 306 -5.08 12.09 4.44
N LEU A 307 -5.27 11.19 5.42
CA LEU A 307 -5.82 11.45 6.74
C LEU A 307 -4.96 12.44 7.54
N GLU A 308 -3.63 12.29 7.48
CA GLU A 308 -2.68 13.18 8.17
C GLU A 308 -2.71 14.61 7.63
N LYS A 309 -3.31 14.83 6.45
CA LYS A 309 -3.35 16.13 5.73
C LYS A 309 -4.76 16.74 5.72
N ARG A 310 -5.55 16.41 6.74
CA ARG A 310 -6.91 16.94 6.97
C ARG A 310 -6.94 18.29 7.65
N ASP A 311 -5.83 18.73 8.25
CA ASP A 311 -5.83 19.93 9.08
C ASP A 311 -6.38 21.12 8.30
N ALA A 312 -7.34 21.83 8.87
CA ALA A 312 -7.99 22.98 8.23
C ALA A 312 -6.97 24.04 7.77
N GLY A 313 -5.81 24.11 8.43
CA GLY A 313 -4.69 24.95 8.03
C GLY A 313 -4.08 24.55 6.67
N ASP A 314 -3.99 23.26 6.36
CA ASP A 314 -3.50 22.76 5.07
C ASP A 314 -4.51 23.07 3.94
N LEU A 315 -5.81 23.03 4.23
CA LEU A 315 -6.86 23.35 3.26
C LEU A 315 -6.96 24.85 2.96
N ALA A 316 -6.83 25.71 3.97
CA ALA A 316 -6.91 27.16 3.80
C ALA A 316 -5.80 27.72 2.90
N GLY A 317 -4.63 27.07 2.87
CA GLY A 317 -3.50 27.46 2.04
C GLY A 317 -3.50 26.87 0.61
N LEU A 318 -4.43 25.98 0.27
CA LEU A 318 -4.35 25.15 -0.93
C LEU A 318 -4.32 25.98 -2.23
N GLU A 319 -5.18 26.98 -2.34
CA GLU A 319 -5.23 27.89 -3.49
C GLU A 319 -3.95 28.72 -3.63
N GLU A 320 -3.38 29.20 -2.53
CA GLU A 320 -2.15 29.99 -2.59
C GLU A 320 -0.94 29.12 -2.98
N GLU A 321 -0.84 27.90 -2.44
CA GLU A 321 0.20 26.95 -2.85
C GLU A 321 0.06 26.55 -4.32
N TYR A 322 -1.17 26.35 -4.79
CA TYR A 322 -1.44 26.10 -6.21
C TYR A 322 -1.03 27.29 -7.10
N ARG A 323 -1.37 28.54 -6.73
CA ARG A 323 -0.95 29.72 -7.49
C ARG A 323 0.58 29.90 -7.52
N LYS A 324 1.27 29.59 -6.42
CA LYS A 324 2.74 29.57 -6.39
C LYS A 324 3.29 28.56 -7.38
N LEU A 325 2.74 27.35 -7.41
CA LEU A 325 3.12 26.33 -8.38
C LEU A 325 2.92 26.82 -9.82
N MET A 326 1.74 27.35 -10.14
CA MET A 326 1.43 27.86 -11.48
C MET A 326 2.37 28.99 -11.91
N ARG A 327 2.72 29.90 -10.99
CA ARG A 327 3.73 30.93 -11.26
C ARG A 327 5.11 30.34 -11.57
N ASN A 328 5.56 29.36 -10.78
CA ASN A 328 6.87 28.73 -10.95
C ASN A 328 6.97 27.96 -12.28
N PHE A 329 5.87 27.35 -12.74
CA PHE A 329 5.83 26.52 -13.93
C PHE A 329 5.28 27.22 -15.17
N ARG A 330 4.95 28.51 -15.10
CA ARG A 330 4.44 29.30 -16.23
C ARG A 330 5.22 29.12 -17.55
N PRO A 331 6.57 29.06 -17.56
CA PRO A 331 7.32 28.87 -18.81
C PRO A 331 7.16 27.48 -19.44
N LEU A 332 6.71 26.48 -18.67
CA LEU A 332 6.63 25.07 -19.07
C LEU A 332 5.18 24.60 -19.29
N LEU A 333 4.20 25.42 -18.92
CA LEU A 333 2.78 25.10 -19.02
C LEU A 333 2.15 25.81 -20.23
N PRO A 334 1.03 25.29 -20.78
CA PRO A 334 0.33 25.93 -21.89
C PRO A 334 0.00 27.40 -21.59
N ALA A 335 0.32 28.30 -22.52
CA ALA A 335 0.05 29.73 -22.36
C ALA A 335 -1.43 30.03 -22.11
N ALA A 336 -2.31 29.22 -22.72
CA ALA A 336 -3.77 29.29 -22.57
C ALA A 336 -4.26 29.23 -21.11
N TRP A 337 -3.50 28.64 -20.19
CA TRP A 337 -3.86 28.58 -18.76
C TRP A 337 -3.69 29.93 -18.03
N PHE A 338 -2.94 30.86 -18.63
CA PHE A 338 -2.60 32.15 -18.02
C PHE A 338 -3.24 33.33 -18.73
N GLU A 339 -3.65 33.15 -19.98
CA GLU A 339 -4.38 34.16 -20.73
C GLU A 339 -5.78 34.27 -20.12
N ALA A 340 -6.16 35.48 -19.69
CA ALA A 340 -7.56 35.71 -19.40
C ALA A 340 -8.34 35.43 -20.69
N PRO A 341 -9.53 34.79 -20.63
CA PRO A 341 -10.42 34.75 -21.78
C PRO A 341 -10.49 36.18 -22.29
N GLN A 342 -10.03 36.44 -23.51
CA GLN A 342 -10.07 37.78 -24.06
C GLN A 342 -11.54 38.18 -23.99
N GLN A 343 -11.86 39.13 -23.11
CA GLN A 343 -13.17 39.77 -23.08
C GLN A 343 -13.26 40.56 -24.38
N GLY A 344 -13.55 39.84 -25.47
CA GLY A 344 -13.65 40.35 -26.81
C GLY A 344 -14.88 41.24 -26.87
N GLY A 345 -14.61 42.54 -26.80
CA GLY A 345 -15.30 43.67 -27.43
C GLY A 345 -16.80 43.56 -27.68
N ASP A 346 -17.55 44.45 -27.03
CA ASP A 346 -18.72 45.16 -27.59
C ASP A 346 -19.81 44.35 -28.32
N ALA A 347 -20.06 43.10 -27.93
CA ALA A 347 -21.40 42.53 -28.05
C ALA A 347 -22.28 43.05 -26.89
N VAL A 348 -22.43 44.38 -26.81
CA VAL A 348 -23.41 45.05 -25.95
C VAL A 348 -24.80 44.76 -26.53
N GLY A 349 -25.35 43.60 -26.19
CA GLY A 349 -26.67 43.19 -26.67
C GLY A 349 -27.33 42.09 -25.86
N ASP A 350 -26.60 41.05 -25.47
CA ASP A 350 -27.24 39.87 -24.84
C ASP A 350 -26.51 39.30 -23.61
N ALA A 351 -25.34 39.84 -23.24
CA ALA A 351 -24.58 39.37 -22.08
C ALA A 351 -25.21 39.74 -20.71
N ALA A 352 -26.20 40.64 -20.69
CA ALA A 352 -26.86 41.07 -19.45
C ALA A 352 -27.91 40.08 -18.90
N ARG A 353 -28.11 38.91 -19.54
CA ARG A 353 -29.10 37.91 -19.08
C ARG A 353 -28.54 36.68 -18.36
N ARG A 354 -27.23 36.55 -18.11
CA ARG A 354 -26.69 35.45 -17.29
C ARG A 354 -25.43 35.83 -16.49
N PRO A 355 -25.58 36.33 -15.25
CA PRO A 355 -24.46 36.55 -14.33
C PRO A 355 -23.94 35.27 -13.65
N GLU A 356 -24.47 34.08 -13.96
CA GLU A 356 -24.26 32.85 -13.17
C GLU A 356 -23.46 31.74 -13.87
N LEU A 357 -22.79 32.01 -14.99
CA LEU A 357 -22.03 31.00 -15.73
C LEU A 357 -20.51 31.21 -15.61
N CYS A 358 -19.95 30.83 -14.46
CA CYS A 358 -18.56 30.32 -14.42
C CYS A 358 -18.58 28.87 -14.95
N ALA A 359 -18.82 28.69 -16.25
CA ALA A 359 -18.97 27.38 -16.89
C ALA A 359 -17.88 27.07 -17.94
N GLU A 360 -16.68 27.60 -17.73
CA GLU A 360 -15.47 27.18 -18.45
C GLU A 360 -14.47 26.76 -17.38
N GLY A 361 -13.94 25.53 -17.47
CA GLY A 361 -13.08 24.94 -16.45
C GLY A 361 -11.90 25.85 -16.14
N ASP A 362 -11.93 26.54 -15.01
CA ASP A 362 -10.89 27.51 -14.69
C ASP A 362 -9.75 26.80 -13.96
N GLU A 363 -8.75 26.33 -14.70
CA GLU A 363 -7.54 25.74 -14.12
C GLU A 363 -6.86 26.71 -13.13
N ARG A 364 -7.13 28.03 -13.20
CA ARG A 364 -6.51 29.04 -12.31
C ARG A 364 -7.02 28.93 -10.87
N HIS A 365 -8.12 28.23 -10.63
CA HIS A 365 -8.76 28.08 -9.31
C HIS A 365 -8.84 26.63 -8.81
N LEU A 366 -8.03 25.73 -9.37
CA LEU A 366 -8.02 24.32 -8.98
C LEU A 366 -7.82 24.13 -7.46
N GLY A 367 -6.90 24.86 -6.84
CA GLY A 367 -6.66 24.77 -5.39
C GLY A 367 -7.89 25.14 -4.56
N ARG A 368 -8.61 26.21 -4.91
CA ARG A 368 -9.87 26.59 -4.24
C ARG A 368 -10.94 25.52 -4.43
N ARG A 369 -11.10 24.97 -5.64
CA ARG A 369 -12.11 23.94 -5.95
C ARG A 369 -11.83 22.64 -5.18
N LEU A 370 -10.57 22.21 -5.14
CA LEU A 370 -10.15 21.05 -4.33
C LEU A 370 -10.40 21.29 -2.83
N ALA A 371 -10.12 22.50 -2.32
CA ALA A 371 -10.38 22.84 -0.92
C ALA A 371 -11.88 22.79 -0.58
N ALA A 372 -12.74 23.29 -1.47
CA ALA A 372 -14.19 23.27 -1.28
C ALA A 372 -14.76 21.85 -1.22
N ARG A 373 -14.12 20.88 -1.89
CA ARG A 373 -14.52 19.46 -1.91
C ARG A 373 -13.76 18.60 -0.92
N ALA A 374 -12.76 19.14 -0.22
CA ALA A 374 -11.80 18.35 0.54
C ALA A 374 -12.45 17.43 1.57
N LEU A 375 -13.39 17.94 2.37
CA LEU A 375 -14.04 17.17 3.43
C LEU A 375 -14.97 16.08 2.87
N SER A 376 -15.65 16.35 1.74
CA SER A 376 -16.54 15.34 1.13
C SER A 376 -15.76 14.25 0.41
N LEU A 377 -14.66 14.61 -0.27
CA LEU A 377 -13.74 13.66 -0.88
C LEU A 377 -13.10 12.77 0.18
N ASP A 378 -12.55 13.38 1.23
CA ASP A 378 -11.96 12.66 2.35
C ASP A 378 -12.95 11.71 3.03
N ALA A 379 -14.18 12.18 3.30
CA ALA A 379 -15.22 11.32 3.85
C ALA A 379 -15.57 10.17 2.90
N ALA A 380 -15.63 10.41 1.59
CA ALA A 380 -15.95 9.37 0.62
C ALA A 380 -14.83 8.32 0.48
N VAL A 381 -13.56 8.71 0.59
CA VAL A 381 -12.43 7.77 0.54
C VAL A 381 -12.27 7.02 1.87
N HIS A 382 -12.31 7.74 2.99
CA HIS A 382 -11.82 7.27 4.28
C HIS A 382 -12.89 7.01 5.34
N ALA A 383 -14.12 7.51 5.21
CA ALA A 383 -15.10 7.36 6.30
C ALA A 383 -15.49 5.91 6.55
N ASN A 384 -15.29 5.48 7.80
CA ASN A 384 -15.87 4.28 8.38
C ASN A 384 -17.39 4.47 8.47
N GLY A 385 -18.12 4.13 7.41
CA GLY A 385 -19.54 3.73 7.46
C GLY A 385 -20.63 4.75 7.77
N ASP A 386 -20.37 5.86 8.48
CA ASP A 386 -21.47 6.67 9.05
C ASP A 386 -21.68 8.05 8.39
N GLY A 387 -20.89 8.38 7.36
CA GLY A 387 -20.90 9.69 6.70
C GLY A 387 -22.06 9.88 5.71
N VAL A 388 -22.73 11.04 5.82
CA VAL A 388 -23.94 11.54 5.14
C VAL A 388 -24.04 11.33 3.61
N LEU A 389 -22.95 11.02 2.90
CA LEU A 389 -23.02 10.69 1.45
C LEU A 389 -23.63 9.31 1.14
N ALA A 390 -23.85 8.46 2.15
CA ALA A 390 -24.61 7.20 1.99
C ALA A 390 -26.12 7.40 1.74
N SER A 391 -26.64 8.61 1.94
CA SER A 391 -28.09 8.86 1.97
C SER A 391 -28.75 9.15 0.61
N SER A 392 -27.98 9.25 -0.48
CA SER A 392 -28.53 9.47 -1.82
C SER A 392 -28.46 8.22 -2.70
N GLY A 393 -29.03 7.11 -2.24
CA GLY A 393 -29.30 5.91 -3.05
C GLY A 393 -28.09 5.14 -3.60
N GLY A 394 -26.86 5.54 -3.24
CA GLY A 394 -25.62 4.94 -3.75
C GLY A 394 -25.25 3.67 -3.00
N GLY A 395 -25.03 2.58 -3.75
CA GLY A 395 -24.54 1.32 -3.21
C GLY A 395 -23.27 1.46 -2.37
N LYS A 396 -22.98 0.46 -1.54
CA LYS A 396 -21.74 0.38 -0.74
C LYS A 396 -20.53 0.62 -1.65
N ARG A 397 -19.78 1.69 -1.44
CA ARG A 397 -18.54 1.98 -2.20
C ARG A 397 -17.60 0.78 -2.17
N GLY A 398 -16.75 0.66 -3.20
CA GLY A 398 -15.81 -0.45 -3.35
C GLY A 398 -14.64 -0.40 -2.36
N ARG A 399 -14.95 -0.61 -1.07
CA ARG A 399 -13.97 -0.56 0.01
C ARG A 399 -13.24 -1.88 0.16
N SER A 400 -11.96 -1.80 0.49
CA SER A 400 -11.07 -2.93 0.73
C SER A 400 -9.90 -2.48 1.62
N LEU A 401 -9.05 -3.42 2.07
CA LEU A 401 -7.67 -3.08 2.41
C LEU A 401 -6.98 -2.51 1.18
N VAL A 402 -6.29 -1.38 1.33
CA VAL A 402 -5.45 -0.77 0.28
C VAL A 402 -4.06 -0.50 0.82
N HIS A 403 -3.08 -0.37 -0.06
CA HIS A 403 -1.69 -0.06 0.28
C HIS A 403 -1.53 1.39 0.73
N GLY A 404 -2.24 2.34 0.12
CA GLY A 404 -2.29 3.76 0.54
C GLY A 404 -1.08 4.62 0.14
N ASP A 405 -0.03 4.00 -0.41
CA ASP A 405 1.13 4.65 -1.05
C ASP A 405 1.68 3.80 -2.20
N LEU A 406 0.81 3.21 -3.02
CA LEU A 406 1.25 2.28 -4.08
C LEU A 406 1.88 3.02 -5.26
N LYS A 407 3.20 3.01 -5.31
CA LYS A 407 4.02 3.63 -6.36
C LYS A 407 5.18 2.71 -6.76
N THR A 408 5.80 2.93 -7.91
CA THR A 408 6.94 2.14 -8.43
C THR A 408 8.03 1.87 -7.41
N TRP A 409 8.30 2.85 -6.55
CA TRP A 409 9.32 2.72 -5.50
C TRP A 409 8.95 1.72 -4.39
N ASN A 410 7.68 1.40 -4.27
CA ASN A 410 7.17 0.42 -3.34
C ASN A 410 6.95 -0.93 -4.04
N VAL A 411 7.50 -1.11 -5.25
CA VAL A 411 7.32 -2.31 -6.07
C VAL A 411 8.66 -2.85 -6.56
N PHE A 412 8.85 -4.15 -6.42
CA PHE A 412 9.94 -4.91 -7.04
C PHE A 412 9.38 -5.83 -8.13
N PHE A 413 10.16 -5.97 -9.20
CA PHE A 413 9.87 -6.81 -10.35
C PHE A 413 10.89 -7.92 -10.44
N LYS A 414 10.46 -9.13 -10.78
CA LYS A 414 11.39 -10.24 -10.95
C LYS A 414 12.23 -10.04 -12.23
N THR A 415 13.56 -10.02 -12.12
CA THR A 415 14.49 -9.77 -13.24
C THR A 415 14.49 -10.92 -14.24
N ALA A 416 14.40 -12.16 -13.75
CA ALA A 416 14.37 -13.36 -14.57
C ALA A 416 12.91 -13.72 -14.95
N GLY A 417 12.61 -13.73 -16.25
CA GLY A 417 11.31 -14.15 -16.77
C GLY A 417 10.33 -13.02 -17.09
N TRP A 418 10.76 -11.75 -17.00
CA TRP A 418 10.04 -10.63 -17.60
C TRP A 418 10.24 -10.65 -19.13
N ALA A 419 9.65 -11.64 -19.82
CA ALA A 419 9.57 -11.62 -21.26
C ALA A 419 8.63 -10.47 -21.64
N GLU A 420 9.13 -9.47 -22.36
CA GLU A 420 8.27 -8.38 -22.84
C GLU A 420 7.10 -8.99 -23.63
N PRO A 421 5.85 -8.71 -23.26
CA PRO A 421 4.66 -9.32 -23.88
C PRO A 421 4.52 -9.08 -25.40
N GLY A 422 5.42 -8.33 -26.04
CA GLY A 422 5.36 -7.97 -27.46
C GLY A 422 6.42 -8.59 -28.37
N GLY A 423 7.33 -9.43 -27.86
CA GLY A 423 8.48 -9.92 -28.65
C GLY A 423 8.26 -11.21 -29.43
N GLN A 424 7.24 -12.00 -29.10
CA GLN A 424 6.97 -13.28 -29.77
C GLN A 424 5.58 -13.19 -30.41
N GLY A 425 5.55 -13.22 -31.75
CA GLY A 425 4.32 -13.11 -32.53
C GLY A 425 3.23 -14.04 -32.04
N GLU A 426 1.98 -13.59 -32.20
CA GLU A 426 0.71 -14.18 -31.72
C GLU A 426 0.44 -15.66 -32.13
N GLY A 427 1.43 -16.42 -32.62
CA GLY A 427 1.25 -17.74 -33.24
C GLY A 427 1.65 -18.97 -32.40
N ALA A 428 2.21 -18.84 -31.20
CA ALA A 428 2.66 -19.98 -30.39
C ALA A 428 1.80 -20.18 -29.14
N ALA A 429 0.51 -20.49 -29.33
CA ALA A 429 -0.34 -20.98 -28.25
C ALA A 429 0.23 -22.31 -27.73
N ALA A 430 0.78 -22.27 -26.52
CA ALA A 430 1.30 -23.44 -25.81
C ALA A 430 0.20 -24.52 -25.69
N ARG A 431 0.35 -25.62 -26.43
CA ARG A 431 -0.37 -26.87 -26.22
C ARG A 431 0.25 -27.55 -25.00
N GLY A 432 -0.47 -27.62 -23.88
CA GLY A 432 0.01 -28.33 -22.68
C GLY A 432 -1.04 -28.49 -21.58
N ASP A 433 -1.61 -29.71 -21.52
CA ASP A 433 -2.19 -30.44 -20.39
C ASP A 433 -2.91 -29.68 -19.23
N GLY A 434 -4.24 -29.62 -19.32
CA GLY A 434 -5.14 -30.46 -18.51
C GLY A 434 -5.22 -30.31 -16.98
N GLY A 435 -4.46 -29.42 -16.33
CA GLY A 435 -4.56 -29.19 -14.88
C GLY A 435 -5.23 -27.86 -14.54
N GLY A 436 -6.48 -27.89 -14.08
CA GLY A 436 -7.41 -26.76 -13.91
C GLY A 436 -7.13 -25.72 -12.82
N ASP A 437 -5.89 -25.58 -12.36
CA ASP A 437 -5.51 -24.45 -11.50
C ASP A 437 -5.16 -23.26 -12.38
N ALA A 438 -5.53 -22.05 -11.96
CA ALA A 438 -5.43 -20.78 -12.70
C ALA A 438 -3.99 -20.43 -13.18
N LYS A 439 -3.45 -21.18 -14.15
CA LYS A 439 -2.16 -20.98 -14.82
C LYS A 439 -2.27 -19.98 -15.97
N GLY A 440 -3.18 -19.02 -15.86
CA GLY A 440 -3.31 -17.95 -16.85
C GLY A 440 -2.10 -17.00 -16.80
N PRO A 441 -1.80 -16.30 -17.91
CA PRO A 441 -0.72 -15.32 -17.97
C PRO A 441 -0.80 -14.24 -16.87
N ALA A 442 -2.02 -13.89 -16.43
CA ALA A 442 -2.23 -12.98 -15.31
C ALA A 442 -1.67 -13.51 -13.97
N ALA A 443 -1.82 -14.82 -13.69
CA ALA A 443 -1.27 -15.41 -12.48
C ALA A 443 0.26 -15.49 -12.50
N ALA A 444 0.85 -15.71 -13.68
CA ALA A 444 2.29 -15.65 -13.86
C ALA A 444 2.84 -14.23 -13.65
N ALA A 445 2.18 -13.22 -14.21
CA ALA A 445 2.58 -11.82 -14.05
C ALA A 445 2.57 -11.37 -12.57
N ARG A 446 1.62 -11.85 -11.76
CA ARG A 446 1.54 -11.54 -10.32
C ARG A 446 2.74 -12.04 -9.54
N ARG A 447 3.25 -13.23 -9.88
CA ARG A 447 4.44 -13.82 -9.23
C ARG A 447 5.74 -13.08 -9.54
N ASN A 448 5.68 -12.11 -10.44
CA ASN A 448 6.79 -11.27 -10.83
C ASN A 448 6.71 -9.87 -10.20
N VAL A 449 5.79 -9.62 -9.26
CA VAL A 449 5.62 -8.34 -8.58
C VAL A 449 5.62 -8.55 -7.07
N LYS A 450 6.43 -7.77 -6.35
CA LYS A 450 6.41 -7.70 -4.89
C LYS A 450 6.18 -6.26 -4.43
N ILE A 451 5.27 -6.06 -3.48
CA ILE A 451 4.89 -4.76 -2.95
C ILE A 451 5.40 -4.63 -1.52
N ILE A 452 6.13 -3.55 -1.23
CA ILE A 452 6.76 -3.24 0.06
C ILE A 452 6.23 -1.93 0.65
N ASP A 453 6.63 -1.60 1.87
CA ASP A 453 6.35 -0.31 2.53
C ASP A 453 4.86 -0.09 2.87
N TRP A 454 4.28 -1.05 3.58
CA TRP A 454 2.87 -1.10 3.99
C TRP A 454 2.50 -0.13 5.13
N GLN A 455 3.34 0.87 5.39
CA GLN A 455 3.16 1.81 6.51
C GLN A 455 1.96 2.76 6.34
N TRP A 456 1.37 2.82 5.14
CA TRP A 456 0.20 3.64 4.83
C TRP A 456 -1.07 2.81 4.57
N CYS A 457 -0.98 1.49 4.78
CA CYS A 457 -2.09 0.59 4.48
C CYS A 457 -3.23 0.73 5.47
N GLY A 458 -4.44 0.42 5.01
CA GLY A 458 -5.66 0.53 5.81
C GLY A 458 -6.90 0.29 4.95
N GLU A 459 -8.07 0.39 5.56
CA GLU A 459 -9.32 0.37 4.78
C GLU A 459 -9.44 1.67 3.97
N GLY A 460 -9.79 1.53 2.69
CA GLY A 460 -10.05 2.65 1.79
C GLY A 460 -10.77 2.20 0.52
N LEU A 461 -10.96 3.12 -0.42
CA LEU A 461 -11.47 2.76 -1.75
C LEU A 461 -10.41 1.97 -2.51
N ALA A 462 -10.76 0.79 -3.03
CA ALA A 462 -9.87 -0.03 -3.84
C ALA A 462 -9.28 0.78 -5.03
N ALA A 463 -10.05 1.72 -5.57
CA ALA A 463 -9.63 2.63 -6.64
C ALA A 463 -8.49 3.59 -6.26
N ALA A 464 -8.20 3.80 -4.97
CA ALA A 464 -7.14 4.70 -4.50
C ALA A 464 -5.75 4.24 -4.94
N ASP A 465 -5.42 2.96 -4.76
CA ASP A 465 -4.13 2.44 -5.22
C ASP A 465 -3.98 2.50 -6.74
N ALA A 466 -5.08 2.33 -7.50
CA ALA A 466 -5.06 2.52 -8.95
C ALA A 466 -4.77 3.99 -9.32
N ALA A 467 -5.39 4.95 -8.63
CA ALA A 467 -5.10 6.38 -8.79
C ALA A 467 -3.63 6.70 -8.47
N TYR A 468 -3.09 6.13 -7.39
CA TYR A 468 -1.69 6.34 -7.01
C TYR A 468 -0.74 5.81 -8.06
N VAL A 469 -0.92 4.57 -8.54
CA VAL A 469 -0.08 3.99 -9.59
C VAL A 469 -0.11 4.86 -10.85
N ILE A 470 -1.31 5.24 -11.31
CA ILE A 470 -1.49 6.05 -12.51
C ILE A 470 -0.78 7.40 -12.38
N CYS A 471 -0.94 8.08 -11.24
CA CYS A 471 -0.35 9.39 -11.02
C CYS A 471 1.17 9.34 -10.86
N THR A 472 1.69 8.33 -10.16
CA THR A 472 3.07 8.36 -9.63
C THR A 472 4.09 7.58 -10.42
N SER A 473 3.63 6.63 -11.23
CA SER A 473 4.46 5.49 -11.63
C SER A 473 4.50 5.22 -13.12
N LEU A 474 3.53 5.69 -13.90
CA LEU A 474 3.45 5.38 -15.33
C LEU A 474 4.48 6.12 -16.17
N GLU A 475 4.97 5.49 -17.24
CA GLU A 475 5.63 6.28 -18.28
C GLU A 475 4.69 7.38 -18.83
N PRO A 476 5.19 8.60 -19.13
CA PRO A 476 4.33 9.71 -19.54
C PRO A 476 3.49 9.46 -20.81
N SER A 477 3.91 8.52 -21.67
CA SER A 477 3.17 8.08 -22.85
C SER A 477 1.87 7.35 -22.47
N LEU A 478 1.84 6.65 -21.33
CA LEU A 478 0.71 5.85 -20.87
C LEU A 478 -0.39 6.64 -20.18
N LEU A 479 -0.15 7.90 -19.83
CA LEU A 479 -1.17 8.78 -19.24
C LEU A 479 -2.38 8.96 -20.17
N SER A 480 -2.17 8.88 -21.48
CA SER A 480 -3.25 8.90 -22.49
C SER A 480 -4.07 7.60 -22.53
N ARG A 481 -3.56 6.52 -21.93
CA ARG A 481 -4.18 5.18 -21.84
C ARG A 481 -4.76 4.90 -20.46
N GLU A 482 -4.99 5.94 -19.66
CA GLU A 482 -5.60 5.85 -18.32
C GLU A 482 -6.82 4.94 -18.32
N ARG A 483 -7.76 5.15 -19.26
CA ARG A 483 -8.99 4.36 -19.35
C ARG A 483 -8.73 2.86 -19.54
N GLU A 484 -7.83 2.50 -20.45
CA GLU A 484 -7.46 1.10 -20.71
C GLU A 484 -6.88 0.43 -19.45
N LEU A 485 -6.03 1.15 -18.71
CA LEU A 485 -5.43 0.65 -17.48
C LEU A 485 -6.47 0.46 -16.36
N LEU A 486 -7.42 1.38 -16.26
CA LEU A 486 -8.54 1.29 -15.32
C LEU A 486 -9.48 0.12 -15.65
N ASP A 487 -9.81 -0.06 -16.93
CA ASP A 487 -10.62 -1.19 -17.38
C ASP A 487 -9.90 -2.53 -17.10
N HIS A 488 -8.58 -2.59 -17.30
CA HIS A 488 -7.75 -3.76 -16.94
C HIS A 488 -7.80 -4.05 -15.43
N TYR A 489 -7.58 -3.03 -14.60
CA TYR A 489 -7.67 -3.16 -13.14
C TYR A 489 -9.06 -3.67 -12.71
N HIS A 490 -10.12 -3.06 -13.23
CA HIS A 490 -11.50 -3.41 -12.89
C HIS A 490 -11.86 -4.84 -13.29
N ALA A 491 -11.41 -5.28 -14.47
CA ALA A 491 -11.60 -6.65 -14.93
C ALA A 491 -10.86 -7.67 -14.04
N GLU A 492 -9.64 -7.37 -13.60
CA GLU A 492 -8.89 -8.24 -12.67
C GLU A 492 -9.56 -8.29 -11.29
N LEU A 493 -10.05 -7.16 -10.80
CA LEU A 493 -10.75 -7.07 -9.51
C LEU A 493 -12.05 -7.86 -9.56
N SER A 494 -12.87 -7.64 -10.59
CA SER A 494 -14.14 -8.36 -10.80
C SER A 494 -13.93 -9.87 -10.85
N ARG A 495 -12.90 -10.32 -11.58
CA ARG A 495 -12.55 -11.76 -11.64
C ARG A 495 -12.12 -12.30 -10.27
N GLY A 496 -11.37 -11.52 -9.50
CA GLY A 496 -10.99 -11.90 -8.13
C GLY A 496 -12.20 -12.01 -7.20
N LEU A 497 -13.14 -11.08 -7.29
CA LEU A 497 -14.39 -11.08 -6.52
C LEU A 497 -15.27 -12.28 -6.89
N GLU A 498 -15.41 -12.56 -8.18
CA GLU A 498 -16.14 -13.74 -8.66
C GLU A 498 -15.48 -15.05 -8.22
N ALA A 499 -14.16 -15.14 -8.23
CA ALA A 499 -13.44 -16.32 -7.76
C ALA A 499 -13.63 -16.55 -6.25
N ARG A 500 -13.76 -15.48 -5.47
CA ARG A 500 -13.93 -15.55 -4.01
C ARG A 500 -15.38 -15.80 -3.58
N PHE A 501 -16.33 -15.14 -4.22
CA PHE A 501 -17.73 -15.12 -3.78
C PHE A 501 -18.71 -15.80 -4.75
N GLY A 502 -18.22 -16.31 -5.90
CA GLY A 502 -19.07 -16.76 -7.00
C GLY A 502 -19.63 -15.59 -7.81
N LYS A 503 -20.52 -15.88 -8.77
CA LYS A 503 -21.25 -14.81 -9.48
C LYS A 503 -22.19 -14.11 -8.50
N PRO A 504 -22.29 -12.78 -8.51
CA PRO A 504 -23.28 -12.10 -7.69
C PRO A 504 -24.71 -12.49 -8.14
N PRO A 505 -25.68 -12.43 -7.23
CA PRO A 505 -27.06 -12.74 -7.58
C PRO A 505 -27.56 -11.77 -8.65
N ALA A 506 -28.37 -12.27 -9.58
CA ALA A 506 -29.05 -11.42 -10.54
C ALA A 506 -29.95 -10.42 -9.78
N PRO A 507 -30.02 -9.15 -10.22
CA PRO A 507 -30.90 -8.16 -9.62
C PRO A 507 -32.36 -8.65 -9.67
N GLU A 508 -33.06 -8.59 -8.53
CA GLU A 508 -34.50 -8.83 -8.47
C GLU A 508 -35.21 -7.74 -9.30
N GLY A 509 -35.65 -8.08 -10.51
CA GLY A 509 -36.33 -7.14 -11.42
C GLY A 509 -35.90 -7.18 -12.88
N GLY A 510 -34.92 -8.02 -13.25
CA GLY A 510 -34.58 -8.25 -14.67
C GLY A 510 -34.07 -7.02 -15.42
N GLY A 511 -33.60 -6.00 -14.71
CA GLY A 511 -32.93 -4.85 -15.32
C GLY A 511 -31.52 -5.22 -15.76
N ASP A 512 -31.06 -4.62 -16.86
CA ASP A 512 -29.73 -4.78 -17.47
C ASP A 512 -28.56 -4.29 -16.58
N SER A 513 -28.72 -4.22 -15.26
CA SER A 513 -27.57 -3.94 -14.39
C SER A 513 -26.60 -5.11 -14.48
N ASP A 514 -25.33 -4.81 -14.78
CA ASP A 514 -24.21 -5.69 -15.13
C ASP A 514 -23.92 -6.88 -14.18
N GLY A 515 -24.73 -7.11 -13.14
CA GLY A 515 -24.63 -8.28 -12.27
C GLY A 515 -23.19 -8.48 -11.80
N ALA A 516 -22.51 -7.40 -11.40
CA ALA A 516 -21.13 -7.39 -10.98
C ALA A 516 -21.04 -7.03 -9.50
N TRP A 517 -20.14 -7.67 -8.76
CA TRP A 517 -19.88 -7.34 -7.35
C TRP A 517 -19.47 -5.88 -7.15
N TYR A 518 -18.81 -5.31 -8.17
CA TYR A 518 -18.42 -3.91 -8.22
C TYR A 518 -18.70 -3.37 -9.61
N PRO A 519 -19.88 -2.78 -9.86
CA PRO A 519 -20.25 -2.28 -11.17
C PRO A 519 -19.26 -1.26 -11.73
N SER A 520 -19.04 -1.29 -13.05
CA SER A 520 -18.07 -0.42 -13.74
C SER A 520 -18.33 1.08 -13.51
N GLY A 521 -19.61 1.49 -13.51
CA GLY A 521 -20.01 2.86 -13.20
C GLY A 521 -19.64 3.27 -11.77
N GLN A 522 -19.86 2.39 -10.79
CA GLN A 522 -19.49 2.64 -9.40
C GLN A 522 -17.96 2.73 -9.22
N PHE A 523 -17.21 1.85 -9.89
CA PHE A 523 -15.76 1.93 -9.90
C PHE A 523 -15.25 3.24 -10.50
N ALA A 524 -15.84 3.70 -11.61
CA ALA A 524 -15.50 4.98 -12.19
C ALA A 524 -15.73 6.13 -11.20
N ASP A 525 -16.88 6.15 -10.51
CA ASP A 525 -17.21 7.16 -9.49
C ASP A 525 -16.20 7.14 -8.32
N ASP A 526 -15.88 5.97 -7.79
CA ASP A 526 -14.90 5.80 -6.72
C ASP A 526 -13.49 6.23 -7.16
N TYR A 527 -13.10 5.94 -8.41
CA TYR A 527 -11.84 6.40 -8.98
C TYR A 527 -11.78 7.93 -9.08
N ARG A 528 -12.84 8.61 -9.54
CA ARG A 528 -12.87 10.08 -9.60
C ARG A 528 -12.62 10.69 -8.23
N VAL A 529 -13.31 10.17 -7.21
CA VAL A 529 -13.18 10.61 -5.82
C VAL A 529 -11.76 10.37 -5.30
N ALA A 530 -11.22 9.17 -5.48
CA ALA A 530 -9.89 8.83 -5.00
C ALA A 530 -8.79 9.64 -5.69
N PHE A 531 -8.93 9.90 -6.99
CA PHE A 531 -8.03 10.77 -7.75
C PHE A 531 -8.03 12.20 -7.20
N LEU A 532 -9.21 12.77 -6.97
CA LEU A 532 -9.33 14.14 -6.47
C LEU A 532 -8.84 14.30 -5.02
N ASP A 533 -9.06 13.32 -4.15
CA ASP A 533 -8.47 13.31 -2.82
C ASP A 533 -6.94 13.26 -2.89
N TYR A 534 -6.39 12.40 -3.76
CA TYR A 534 -4.94 12.35 -3.97
C TYR A 534 -4.40 13.67 -4.52
N MET A 535 -5.08 14.28 -5.50
CA MET A 535 -4.69 15.56 -6.08
C MET A 535 -4.63 16.67 -5.02
N ARG A 536 -5.62 16.72 -4.12
CA ARG A 536 -5.63 17.65 -2.98
C ARG A 536 -4.36 17.49 -2.13
N CYS A 537 -3.98 16.25 -1.79
CA CYS A 537 -2.76 15.98 -1.04
C CYS A 537 -1.48 16.35 -1.81
N VAL A 538 -1.45 16.10 -3.12
CA VAL A 538 -0.31 16.46 -3.99
C VAL A 538 -0.08 17.97 -3.98
N VAL A 539 -1.14 18.78 -4.17
CA VAL A 539 -1.05 20.24 -4.19
C VAL A 539 -0.63 20.80 -2.82
N SER A 540 -1.20 20.30 -1.73
CA SER A 540 -0.91 20.83 -0.38
C SER A 540 0.49 20.46 0.13
N THR A 541 1.01 19.30 -0.29
CA THR A 541 2.24 18.75 0.32
C THR A 541 3.38 18.55 -0.66
N LEU A 542 3.18 17.75 -1.71
CA LEU A 542 4.27 17.28 -2.57
C LEU A 542 4.77 18.38 -3.51
N TRP A 543 3.84 19.22 -3.99
CA TRP A 543 4.13 20.34 -4.86
C TRP A 543 4.44 21.65 -4.12
N LYS A 544 4.38 21.63 -2.78
CA LYS A 544 4.77 22.77 -1.94
C LYS A 544 6.24 23.14 -2.17
N GLY A 545 6.46 24.36 -2.68
CA GLY A 545 7.80 24.85 -3.04
C GLY A 545 8.46 24.03 -4.15
N LEU A 546 7.69 23.41 -5.03
CA LEU A 546 8.19 22.79 -6.26
C LEU A 546 8.47 23.87 -7.31
N THR A 547 9.62 23.76 -7.97
CA THR A 547 10.05 24.64 -9.07
C THR A 547 10.58 23.77 -10.22
N PRO A 548 10.67 24.30 -11.45
CA PRO A 548 11.31 23.59 -12.56
C PRO A 548 12.70 23.03 -12.22
N GLU A 549 13.55 23.83 -11.58
CA GLU A 549 14.91 23.44 -11.21
C GLU A 549 14.92 22.31 -10.17
N LYS A 550 13.98 22.35 -9.21
CA LYS A 550 13.82 21.26 -8.23
C LYS A 550 13.32 19.99 -8.91
N MET A 551 12.40 20.12 -9.87
CA MET A 551 11.89 18.99 -10.65
C MET A 551 12.98 18.36 -11.52
N ASP A 552 13.86 19.15 -12.11
CA ASP A 552 15.02 18.65 -12.87
C ASP A 552 16.05 17.95 -11.97
N ARG A 553 16.35 18.50 -10.77
CA ARG A 553 17.17 17.80 -9.75
C ARG A 553 16.53 16.47 -9.31
N ASN A 554 15.21 16.46 -9.18
CA ASN A 554 14.48 15.24 -8.82
C ASN A 554 14.54 14.18 -9.94
N ARG A 555 14.67 14.58 -11.21
CA ARG A 555 14.82 13.66 -12.34
C ARG A 555 16.09 12.82 -12.23
N SER A 556 17.19 13.41 -11.75
CA SER A 556 18.46 12.72 -11.53
C SER A 556 18.56 12.01 -10.18
N SER A 557 17.57 12.14 -9.29
CA SER A 557 17.62 11.55 -7.93
C SER A 557 17.37 10.03 -7.90
N GLY A 558 17.35 9.38 -9.07
CA GLY A 558 17.13 7.95 -9.19
C GLY A 558 15.66 7.52 -9.13
N PRO A 559 15.38 6.21 -9.18
CA PRO A 559 14.03 5.65 -9.26
C PRO A 559 13.13 5.99 -8.06
N GLY A 560 13.68 6.31 -6.89
CA GLY A 560 12.91 6.51 -5.66
C GLY A 560 12.11 7.81 -5.54
N MET A 561 12.23 8.73 -6.50
CA MET A 561 11.38 9.91 -6.56
C MET A 561 10.19 9.66 -7.48
N SER A 562 8.97 9.89 -6.97
CA SER A 562 7.72 9.76 -7.74
C SER A 562 7.71 10.65 -8.99
N LEU A 563 7.09 10.20 -10.09
CA LEU A 563 7.05 10.91 -11.36
C LEU A 563 6.35 12.26 -11.28
N ILE A 564 5.35 12.42 -10.41
CA ILE A 564 4.69 13.71 -10.15
C ILE A 564 5.64 14.81 -9.66
N ASN A 565 6.80 14.43 -9.12
CA ASN A 565 7.81 15.36 -8.60
C ASN A 565 9.01 15.56 -9.54
N ARG A 566 9.08 14.84 -10.67
CA ARG A 566 10.21 14.88 -11.63
C ARG A 566 9.82 14.98 -13.11
N SER A 567 8.52 14.95 -13.42
CA SER A 567 7.98 14.99 -14.78
C SER A 567 6.96 16.14 -14.91
N PRO A 568 7.29 17.23 -15.64
CA PRO A 568 6.35 18.31 -15.91
C PRO A 568 5.07 17.81 -16.60
N ARG A 569 5.21 16.80 -17.46
CA ARG A 569 4.10 16.16 -18.18
C ARG A 569 3.12 15.45 -17.24
N HIS A 570 3.59 14.80 -16.16
CA HIS A 570 2.70 14.23 -15.15
C HIS A 570 1.96 15.33 -14.39
N MET A 571 2.67 16.37 -13.97
CA MET A 571 2.07 17.51 -13.26
C MET A 571 0.97 18.16 -14.11
N GLN A 572 1.26 18.45 -15.39
CA GLN A 572 0.29 19.01 -16.32
C GLN A 572 -0.93 18.10 -16.49
N TRP A 573 -0.71 16.80 -16.79
CA TRP A 573 -1.81 15.85 -16.97
C TRP A 573 -2.70 15.73 -15.73
N MET A 574 -2.11 15.74 -14.52
CA MET A 574 -2.87 15.66 -13.27
C MET A 574 -3.75 16.91 -13.06
N ILE A 575 -3.23 18.11 -13.37
CA ILE A 575 -4.00 19.37 -13.30
C ILE A 575 -5.18 19.30 -14.26
N GLU A 576 -4.94 18.96 -15.53
CA GLU A 576 -6.00 18.84 -16.54
C GLU A 576 -7.05 17.81 -16.13
N ARG A 577 -6.60 16.66 -15.64
CA ARG A 577 -7.49 15.57 -15.22
C ARG A 577 -8.34 15.99 -14.02
N ALA A 578 -7.74 16.61 -13.01
CA ALA A 578 -8.46 17.09 -11.83
C ALA A 578 -9.50 18.15 -12.19
N THR A 579 -9.16 19.11 -13.06
CA THR A 579 -10.11 20.13 -13.54
C THR A 579 -11.31 19.48 -14.23
N ARG A 580 -11.07 18.57 -15.20
CA ARG A 580 -12.16 17.85 -15.89
C ARG A 580 -13.06 17.07 -14.92
N LEU A 581 -12.46 16.36 -13.96
CA LEU A 581 -13.22 15.59 -12.97
C LEU A 581 -14.07 16.47 -12.05
N LEU A 582 -13.56 17.65 -11.66
CA LEU A 582 -14.35 18.62 -10.90
C LEU A 582 -15.49 19.21 -11.74
N ASP A 583 -15.27 19.48 -13.02
CA ASP A 583 -16.31 19.97 -13.93
C ASP A 583 -17.44 18.92 -14.12
N GLU A 584 -17.07 17.64 -14.25
CA GLU A 584 -18.01 16.52 -14.28
C GLU A 584 -18.85 16.46 -12.99
N LEU A 585 -18.21 16.57 -11.81
CA LEU A 585 -18.92 16.56 -10.52
C LEU A 585 -19.84 17.77 -10.35
N ASP A 586 -19.36 18.97 -10.71
CA ASP A 586 -20.15 20.19 -10.63
C ASP A 586 -21.36 20.15 -11.57
N SER A 587 -21.27 19.43 -12.70
CA SER A 587 -22.38 19.23 -13.63
C SER A 587 -23.42 18.25 -13.07
N LEU A 588 -22.97 17.11 -12.52
CA LEU A 588 -23.85 16.12 -11.89
C LEU A 588 -24.62 16.68 -10.69
N GLU A 589 -24.05 17.65 -9.97
CA GLU A 589 -24.75 18.30 -8.85
C GLU A 589 -25.79 19.33 -9.29
N LYS A 590 -25.64 19.92 -10.48
CA LYS A 590 -26.64 20.84 -11.05
C LYS A 590 -27.86 20.11 -11.60
N GLU A 591 -27.70 18.85 -11.98
CA GLU A 591 -28.79 18.00 -12.48
C GLU A 591 -29.66 17.41 -11.35
N LYS A 592 -29.14 17.40 -10.12
CA LYS A 592 -29.86 16.99 -8.90
C LYS A 592 -30.62 18.15 -8.29
#